data_AF-A0A2W0B4J2-F1
#
_entry.id   AF-A0A2W0B4J2-F1
#
_cell.length_a   1.000
_cell.length_b   1.000
_cell.length_c   1.000
_cell.angle_alpha   90.00
_cell.angle_beta   90.00
_cell.angle_gamma   90.00
#
_symmetry.space_group_name_H-M   'P 1'
#
loop_
_entity.id
_entity.type
_entity.pdbx_description
1 polymer ?
#
loop_
_entity_poly.entity_id
_entity_poly.type
_entity_poly.pdbx_seq_one_letter_code
_entity_poly.pdbx_strand_id
1 'polypeptide(L)'
;MQAIESKQKTLQRDLEDAQNEYQTQSNEIAQRIGGKLMQSLDSYAKQNGYAVVIDVSSQQSPVLWAAQSVDITKPVIDAYNVVSGVAAPAAKPATSAPSASTTIPRRTTPPPAAPKPAATSPMTPK
;
A
#
# COMPACT_ATOMS: atom_id res chain seq x y z
N MET A 1 18.50 -56.90 4.48
CA MET A 1 18.80 -55.63 5.17
C MET A 1 19.35 -54.54 4.24
N GLN A 2 20.13 -54.86 3.19
CA GLN A 2 20.69 -53.86 2.24
C GLN A 2 19.66 -52.98 1.49
N ALA A 3 18.43 -53.47 1.28
CA ALA A 3 17.38 -52.71 0.61
C ALA A 3 16.80 -51.54 1.44
N ILE A 4 16.93 -51.60 2.77
CA ILE A 4 16.40 -50.57 3.68
C ILE A 4 17.36 -49.38 3.75
N GLU A 5 18.67 -49.64 3.87
CA GLU A 5 19.71 -48.59 3.85
C GLU A 5 19.76 -47.84 2.52
N SER A 6 19.59 -48.56 1.40
CA SER A 6 19.55 -47.92 0.08
C SER A 6 18.32 -47.04 -0.09
N LYS A 7 17.15 -47.47 0.40
CA LYS A 7 15.95 -46.61 0.44
C LYS A 7 16.10 -45.41 1.38
N GLN A 8 16.70 -45.59 2.56
CA GLN A 8 16.98 -44.49 3.48
C GLN A 8 17.89 -43.44 2.84
N LYS A 9 18.96 -43.88 2.15
CA LYS A 9 19.89 -43.02 1.42
C LYS A 9 19.24 -42.29 0.25
N THR A 10 18.39 -42.98 -0.52
CA THR A 10 17.61 -42.35 -1.59
C THR A 10 16.67 -41.29 -1.04
N LEU A 11 15.94 -41.58 0.04
CA LEU A 11 15.03 -40.61 0.68
C LEU A 11 15.75 -39.39 1.25
N GLN A 12 16.93 -39.58 1.86
CA GLN A 12 17.76 -38.47 2.35
C GLN A 12 18.15 -37.55 1.19
N ARG A 13 18.62 -38.15 0.10
CA ARG A 13 19.01 -37.43 -1.11
C ARG A 13 17.82 -36.76 -1.79
N ASP A 14 16.67 -37.43 -1.88
CA ASP A 14 15.43 -36.85 -2.41
C ASP A 14 14.99 -35.64 -1.58
N LEU A 15 15.14 -35.69 -0.25
CA LEU A 15 14.86 -34.55 0.63
C LEU A 15 15.84 -33.39 0.42
N GLU A 16 17.13 -33.67 0.33
CA GLU A 16 18.17 -32.67 0.09
C GLU A 16 17.99 -32.03 -1.30
N ASP A 17 17.79 -32.84 -2.34
CA ASP A 17 17.51 -32.42 -3.71
C ASP A 17 16.21 -31.59 -3.76
N ALA A 18 15.12 -32.06 -3.15
CA ALA A 18 13.86 -31.31 -3.08
C ALA A 18 14.00 -29.98 -2.32
N GLN A 19 14.81 -29.93 -1.26
CA GLN A 19 15.04 -28.70 -0.51
C GLN A 19 15.87 -27.69 -1.31
N ASN A 20 16.87 -28.18 -2.05
CA ASN A 20 17.72 -27.36 -2.91
C ASN A 20 16.97 -26.86 -4.16
N GLU A 21 16.13 -27.71 -4.73
CA GLU A 21 15.24 -27.39 -5.85
C GLU A 21 14.14 -26.41 -5.39
N TYR A 22 13.59 -26.58 -4.18
CA TYR A 22 12.65 -25.62 -3.61
C TYR A 22 13.29 -24.25 -3.41
N GLN A 23 14.52 -24.17 -2.91
CA GLN A 23 15.25 -22.91 -2.76
C GLN A 23 15.47 -22.24 -4.12
N THR A 24 15.92 -23.02 -5.12
CA THR A 24 16.14 -22.54 -6.48
C THR A 24 14.86 -22.02 -7.12
N GLN A 25 13.80 -22.83 -7.09
CA GLN A 25 12.49 -22.45 -7.61
C GLN A 25 11.91 -21.25 -6.85
N SER A 26 12.05 -21.19 -5.53
CA SER A 26 11.59 -20.03 -4.74
C SER A 26 12.28 -18.75 -5.19
N ASN A 27 13.59 -18.81 -5.45
CA ASN A 27 14.35 -17.66 -5.93
C ASN A 27 13.94 -17.25 -7.36
N GLU A 28 13.74 -18.22 -8.26
CA GLU A 28 13.24 -17.96 -9.62
C GLU A 28 11.82 -17.39 -9.62
N ILE A 29 10.93 -17.94 -8.79
CA ILE A 29 9.57 -17.45 -8.61
C ILE A 29 9.60 -16.04 -8.04
N ALA A 30 10.45 -15.75 -7.05
CA ALA A 30 10.62 -14.42 -6.50
C ALA A 30 11.09 -13.41 -7.55
N GLN A 31 12.07 -13.76 -8.38
CA GLN A 31 12.53 -12.92 -9.50
C GLN A 31 11.40 -12.66 -10.51
N ARG A 32 10.64 -13.70 -10.85
CA ARG A 32 9.50 -13.60 -11.77
C ARG A 32 8.37 -12.74 -11.21
N ILE A 33 8.06 -12.89 -9.92
CA ILE A 33 7.07 -12.08 -9.21
C ILE A 33 7.55 -10.64 -9.15
N GLY A 34 8.80 -10.39 -8.76
CA GLY A 34 9.41 -9.07 -8.69
C GLY A 34 9.36 -8.34 -10.03
N GLY A 35 9.69 -9.02 -11.13
CA GLY A 35 9.58 -8.46 -12.47
C GLY A 35 8.15 -8.06 -12.84
N LYS A 36 7.17 -8.92 -12.58
CA LYS A 36 5.75 -8.61 -12.82
C LYS A 36 5.21 -7.53 -11.87
N LEU A 37 5.69 -7.47 -10.63
CA LEU A 37 5.33 -6.43 -9.66
C LEU A 37 5.82 -5.07 -10.13
N MET A 38 7.06 -4.98 -10.63
CA MET A 38 7.59 -3.76 -11.24
C MET A 38 6.77 -3.32 -12.45
N GLN A 39 6.31 -4.24 -13.30
CA GLN A 39 5.42 -3.91 -14.42
C GLN A 39 4.04 -3.42 -13.94
N SER A 40 3.47 -4.04 -12.91
CA SER A 40 2.21 -3.59 -12.31
C SER A 40 2.37 -2.22 -11.65
N LEU A 41 3.49 -1.99 -10.96
CA LEU A 41 3.84 -0.70 -10.36
C LEU A 41 3.97 0.40 -11.41
N ASP A 42 4.70 0.15 -12.51
CA ASP A 42 4.84 1.11 -13.62
C ASP A 42 3.49 1.45 -14.24
N SER A 43 2.65 0.44 -14.49
CA SER A 43 1.31 0.65 -15.04
C SER A 43 0.43 1.45 -14.09
N TYR A 44 0.41 1.10 -12.80
CA TYR A 44 -0.35 1.82 -11.78
C TYR A 44 0.16 3.26 -11.62
N ALA A 45 1.47 3.46 -11.62
CA ALA A 45 2.10 4.78 -11.51
C ALA A 45 1.64 5.70 -12.65
N LYS A 46 1.72 5.21 -13.90
CA LYS A 46 1.31 5.95 -15.10
C LYS A 46 -0.18 6.26 -15.12
N GLN A 47 -1.03 5.29 -14.80
CA GLN A 47 -2.49 5.46 -14.82
C GLN A 47 -2.98 6.50 -13.80
N ASN A 48 -2.30 6.60 -12.65
CA ASN A 48 -2.65 7.53 -11.59
C ASN A 48 -1.86 8.86 -11.65
N GLY A 49 -1.04 9.06 -12.68
CA GLY A 49 -0.30 10.31 -12.90
C GLY A 49 0.84 10.56 -11.91
N TYR A 50 1.41 9.51 -11.31
CA TYR A 50 2.55 9.65 -10.42
C TYR A 50 3.83 9.93 -11.22
N ALA A 51 4.55 10.99 -10.84
CA ALA A 51 5.83 11.35 -11.46
C ALA A 51 7.02 10.56 -10.88
N VAL A 52 6.94 10.16 -9.61
CA VAL A 52 8.00 9.47 -8.88
C VAL A 52 7.36 8.47 -7.91
N VAL A 53 7.91 7.26 -7.85
CA VAL A 53 7.65 6.27 -6.81
C VAL A 53 8.94 6.02 -6.05
N ILE A 54 8.87 6.03 -4.71
CA ILE A 54 10.01 5.73 -3.85
C ILE A 54 9.67 4.49 -3.02
N ASP A 55 10.58 3.52 -3.01
CA ASP A 55 10.47 2.34 -2.19
C ASP A 55 10.77 2.69 -0.71
N VAL A 56 9.76 2.53 0.15
CA VAL A 56 9.83 2.72 1.60
C VAL A 56 9.94 1.39 2.37
N SER A 57 9.89 0.26 1.68
CA SER A 57 10.00 -1.08 2.27
C SER A 57 11.44 -1.46 2.60
N SER A 58 12.41 -0.85 1.91
CA SER A 58 13.83 -1.05 2.19
C SER A 58 14.29 -0.25 3.41
N GLN A 59 15.09 -0.89 4.27
CA GLN A 59 15.74 -0.26 5.43
C GLN A 59 16.69 0.90 5.05
N GLN A 60 17.10 0.99 3.78
CA GLN A 60 17.94 2.07 3.25
C GLN A 60 17.12 3.17 2.57
N SER A 61 15.80 3.20 2.75
CA SER A 61 14.97 4.23 2.12
C SER A 61 15.35 5.63 2.63
N PRO A 62 15.53 6.62 1.74
CA PRO A 62 15.80 8.01 2.15
C PRO A 62 14.58 8.70 2.79
N VAL A 63 13.44 8.00 2.87
CA VAL A 63 12.19 8.51 3.42
C VAL A 63 12.18 8.36 4.93
N LEU A 64 12.28 9.48 5.67
CA LEU A 64 12.15 9.50 7.13
C LEU A 64 10.71 9.33 7.62
N TRP A 65 9.75 9.85 6.84
CA TRP A 65 8.33 9.81 7.19
C TRP A 65 7.47 9.95 5.92
N ALA A 66 6.46 9.11 5.80
CA ALA A 66 5.45 9.16 4.75
C ALA A 66 4.06 9.05 5.38
N ALA A 67 3.11 9.83 4.88
CA ALA A 67 1.72 9.68 5.27
C ALA A 67 1.14 8.41 4.64
N GLN A 68 0.23 7.71 5.34
CA GLN A 68 -0.42 6.52 4.76
C GLN A 68 -1.19 6.79 3.47
N SER A 69 -1.64 8.02 3.25
CA SER A 69 -2.36 8.41 2.02
C SER A 69 -1.47 8.43 0.77
N VAL A 70 -0.14 8.48 0.93
CA VAL A 70 0.82 8.45 -0.20
C VAL A 70 1.46 7.06 -0.38
N ASP A 71 1.15 6.11 0.51
CA ASP A 71 1.59 4.73 0.35
C ASP A 71 0.73 4.01 -0.70
N ILE A 72 1.34 3.75 -1.86
CA ILE A 72 0.70 3.03 -2.96
C ILE A 72 1.01 1.53 -2.94
N THR A 73 1.77 1.04 -1.95
CA THR A 73 2.19 -0.36 -1.88
C THR A 73 0.99 -1.31 -1.89
N LYS A 74 -0.02 -1.00 -1.08
CA LYS A 74 -1.27 -1.78 -1.01
C LYS A 74 -2.05 -1.83 -2.33
N PRO A 75 -2.41 -0.71 -2.96
CA PRO A 75 -3.15 -0.75 -4.21
C PRO A 75 -2.35 -1.34 -5.38
N VAL A 76 -1.01 -1.23 -5.38
CA VAL A 76 -0.16 -1.89 -6.38
C VAL A 76 -0.17 -3.41 -6.20
N ILE A 77 -0.11 -3.92 -4.97
CA ILE A 77 -0.24 -5.36 -4.70
C ILE A 77 -1.61 -5.88 -5.14
N ASP A 78 -2.68 -5.12 -4.91
CA ASP A 78 -4.02 -5.50 -5.34
C ASP A 78 -4.14 -5.55 -6.87
N ALA A 79 -3.65 -4.51 -7.56
CA ALA A 79 -3.58 -4.47 -9.02
C ALA A 79 -2.74 -5.63 -9.58
N TYR A 80 -1.63 -5.97 -8.93
CA TYR A 80 -0.82 -7.13 -9.27
C TYR A 80 -1.62 -8.43 -9.13
N ASN A 81 -2.34 -8.64 -8.02
CA ASN A 81 -3.11 -9.86 -7.78
C ASN A 81 -4.21 -10.06 -8.84
N VAL A 82 -4.89 -8.98 -9.25
CA VAL A 82 -5.89 -9.01 -10.33
C VAL A 82 -5.28 -9.48 -11.65
N VAL A 83 -4.09 -8.98 -12.00
CA VAL A 83 -3.41 -9.33 -13.27
C VAL A 83 -2.73 -10.70 -13.20
N SER A 84 -2.28 -11.11 -12.02
CA SER A 84 -1.51 -12.35 -11.83
C SER A 84 -2.37 -13.60 -11.70
N GLY A 85 -3.68 -13.44 -11.42
CA GLY A 85 -4.57 -14.56 -11.13
C GLY A 85 -4.22 -15.32 -9.85
N VAL A 86 -3.27 -14.82 -9.05
CA VAL A 86 -2.86 -15.37 -7.77
C VAL A 86 -3.75 -14.74 -6.72
N ALA A 87 -4.53 -15.55 -6.00
CA ALA A 87 -5.41 -15.05 -4.94
C ALA A 87 -4.58 -14.28 -3.90
N ALA A 88 -5.00 -13.04 -3.61
CA ALA A 88 -4.36 -12.22 -2.60
C ALA A 88 -4.31 -12.99 -1.27
N PRO A 89 -3.15 -13.08 -0.59
CA PRO A 89 -3.09 -13.63 0.75
C PRO A 89 -4.10 -12.89 1.63
N ALA A 90 -4.96 -13.62 2.35
CA ALA A 90 -5.98 -13.02 3.19
C ALA A 90 -5.33 -11.99 4.13
N ALA A 91 -5.78 -10.73 4.02
CA ALA A 91 -5.22 -9.65 4.81
C ALA A 91 -5.34 -9.99 6.29
N LYS A 92 -4.21 -10.12 6.99
CA LYS A 92 -4.22 -10.15 8.46
C LYS A 92 -4.88 -8.85 8.93
N PRO A 93 -5.88 -8.91 9.83
CA PRO A 93 -6.56 -7.71 10.29
C PRO A 93 -5.53 -6.73 10.84
N ALA A 94 -5.48 -5.54 10.24
CA ALA A 94 -4.68 -4.44 10.76
C ALA A 94 -5.30 -4.06 12.10
N THR A 95 -4.57 -4.29 13.20
CA THR A 95 -4.90 -3.72 14.49
C THR A 95 -4.98 -2.21 14.30
N SER A 96 -6.20 -1.68 14.33
CA SER A 96 -6.46 -0.25 14.19
C SER A 96 -5.73 0.46 15.33
N ALA A 97 -4.64 1.16 15.02
CA ALA A 97 -4.07 2.11 15.95
C ALA A 97 -5.16 3.14 16.27
N PRO A 98 -5.43 3.46 17.55
CA PRO A 98 -6.49 4.39 17.91
C PRO A 98 -6.18 5.75 17.27
N SER A 99 -7.13 6.21 16.44
CA SER A 99 -7.10 7.54 15.88
C SER A 99 -7.18 8.54 17.02
N ALA A 100 -6.06 9.15 17.38
CA ALA A 100 -6.03 10.31 18.25
C ALA A 100 -6.69 11.48 17.50
N SER A 101 -8.02 11.58 17.61
CA SER A 101 -8.75 12.81 17.32
C SER A 101 -8.31 13.86 18.34
N THR A 102 -7.22 14.56 18.06
CA THR A 102 -6.99 15.86 18.67
C THR A 102 -7.99 16.83 18.04
N THR A 103 -9.14 16.99 18.71
CA THR A 103 -10.07 18.08 18.46
C THR A 103 -9.36 19.39 18.80
N ILE A 104 -8.69 19.98 17.82
CA ILE A 104 -8.19 21.35 17.95
C ILE A 104 -9.44 22.25 17.94
N PRO A 105 -9.75 23.01 19.01
CA PRO A 105 -10.90 23.90 18.98
C PRO A 105 -10.66 24.98 17.93
N ARG A 106 -11.46 24.92 16.86
CA ARG A 106 -11.53 25.93 15.81
C ARG A 106 -11.93 27.26 16.44
N ARG A 107 -10.98 28.17 16.62
CA ARG A 107 -11.23 29.56 17.01
C ARG A 107 -12.03 30.22 15.88
N THR A 108 -13.34 30.35 16.05
CA THR A 108 -14.21 31.05 15.09
C THR A 108 -14.07 32.56 15.29
N THR A 109 -13.30 33.21 14.43
CA THR A 109 -13.44 34.66 14.22
C THR A 109 -14.70 34.90 13.37
N PRO A 110 -15.67 35.70 13.82
CA PRO A 110 -16.83 36.04 13.02
C PRO A 110 -16.45 36.94 11.83
N PRO A 111 -17.09 36.78 10.66
CA PRO A 111 -16.85 37.64 9.50
C PRO A 111 -17.39 39.06 9.75
N PRO A 112 -16.76 40.12 9.19
CA PRO A 112 -17.24 41.49 9.32
C PRO A 112 -18.56 41.68 8.56
N ALA A 113 -19.56 42.26 9.22
CA ALA A 113 -20.87 42.56 8.65
C ALA A 113 -20.78 43.71 7.63
N ALA A 114 -21.24 43.47 6.40
CA ALA A 114 -21.46 44.50 5.39
C ALA A 114 -22.72 45.34 5.72
N PRO A 115 -22.72 46.66 5.48
CA PRO A 115 -23.85 47.52 5.81
C PRO A 115 -24.98 47.41 4.77
N LYS A 116 -26.21 47.30 5.25
CA LYS A 116 -27.45 47.29 4.46
C LYS A 116 -27.86 48.73 4.08
N PRO A 117 -28.28 49.03 2.83
CA PRO A 117 -28.74 50.37 2.46
C PRO A 117 -30.14 50.64 3.01
N ALA A 118 -30.33 51.80 3.64
CA ALA A 118 -31.59 52.25 4.21
C ALA A 118 -32.47 52.89 3.12
N ALA A 119 -33.69 52.36 2.95
CA ALA A 119 -34.75 52.99 2.16
C ALA A 119 -35.43 54.08 2.99
N THR A 120 -35.43 55.31 2.47
CA THR A 120 -36.24 56.42 3.00
C THR A 120 -37.63 56.39 2.39
N SER A 121 -38.66 56.53 3.22
CA SER A 121 -40.02 56.87 2.77
C SER A 121 -40.44 58.21 3.39
N PRO A 122 -41.27 59.00 2.69
CA PRO A 122 -41.44 60.42 2.95
C PRO A 122 -42.51 60.70 4.02
N MET A 123 -42.32 61.77 4.80
CA MET A 123 -43.31 62.30 5.72
C MET A 123 -43.86 63.62 5.16
N THR A 124 -45.19 63.70 5.04
CA THR A 124 -46.02 64.78 4.49
C THR A 124 -45.97 66.06 5.35
N PRO A 125 -46.14 67.27 4.79
CA PRO A 125 -46.01 68.53 5.53
C PRO A 125 -47.36 69.04 6.08
N LYS A 126 -47.26 70.01 6.99
CA LYS A 126 -48.35 70.86 7.51
C LYS A 126 -48.69 71.98 6.53
#